data_AF-A0A7S3P6B9-F1
#
_entry.id   AF-A0A7S3P6B9-F1
#
_cell.length_a   1.000
_cell.length_b   1.000
_cell.length_c   1.000
_cell.angle_alpha   90.00
_cell.angle_beta   90.00
_cell.angle_gamma   90.00
#
_symmetry.space_group_name_H-M   'P 1'
#
loop_
_entity.id
_entity.type
_entity.pdbx_description
1 polymer ?
#
loop_
_entity_poly.entity_id
_entity_poly.type
_entity_poly.pdbx_seq_one_letter_code
_entity_poly.pdbx_strand_id
1 'polypeptide(L)'
;MTNDGSDHNSTLNSAAEKDGMLRSEAAALSIDFVDRDNHHQHQSADDLYDDDDDDDEEPIMRSIRGSSVGAQRAARLRRTITLRRTIMFTALFEGVTCFMRFGLGLQSTRDTSSLAKYTGGLRIHHGYLGIVLATVSYLWCQDRSTTGSSSSSNHIHLWMFPVGCALIISDLIHHFIVLYATTGDPQFDLVYPD
;
A
#
# COMPACT_ATOMS: atom_id res chain seq x y z
N MET A 1 -3.96 36.19 58.04
CA MET A 1 -4.41 36.37 56.65
C MET A 1 -3.19 36.35 55.77
N THR A 2 -2.80 35.16 55.31
CA THR A 2 -1.69 35.01 54.36
C THR A 2 -2.11 34.01 53.30
N ASN A 3 -2.09 34.56 52.10
CA ASN A 3 -2.31 34.01 50.79
C ASN A 3 -1.31 32.88 50.51
N ASP A 4 -1.76 31.72 50.05
CA ASP A 4 -0.88 30.83 49.29
C ASP A 4 -1.71 29.97 48.32
N GLY A 5 -1.46 30.15 47.03
CA GLY A 5 -2.33 29.68 45.97
C GLY A 5 -1.70 29.94 44.62
N SER A 6 -0.63 29.21 44.30
CA SER A 6 -0.05 29.24 42.95
C SER A 6 0.97 28.12 42.74
N ASP A 7 0.56 26.85 42.54
CA ASP A 7 1.55 25.80 42.17
C ASP A 7 1.03 24.65 41.27
N HIS A 8 -0.16 24.74 40.68
CA HIS A 8 -0.74 23.60 39.92
C HIS A 8 -0.80 23.74 38.39
N ASN A 9 -0.12 24.71 37.76
CA ASN A 9 -0.26 24.95 36.32
C ASN A 9 0.96 24.62 35.45
N SER A 10 2.02 24.01 35.99
CA SER A 10 3.28 23.78 35.26
C SER A 10 3.39 22.39 34.60
N THR A 11 2.57 21.41 34.97
CA THR A 11 2.69 20.03 34.45
C THR A 11 1.90 19.74 33.17
N LEU A 12 0.89 20.55 32.83
CA LEU A 12 0.08 20.32 31.62
C LEU A 12 0.74 20.80 30.32
N ASN A 13 1.66 21.77 30.38
CA ASN A 13 2.32 22.28 29.17
C ASN A 13 3.43 21.35 28.64
N SER A 14 4.03 20.50 29.48
CA SER A 14 5.13 19.61 29.05
C SER A 14 4.67 18.42 28.21
N ALA A 15 3.43 17.97 28.37
CA ALA A 15 2.89 16.85 27.59
C ALA A 15 2.50 17.26 26.16
N ALA A 16 2.04 18.50 25.96
CA ALA A 16 1.63 19.00 24.64
C ALA A 16 2.83 19.26 23.70
N GLU A 17 3.99 19.64 24.26
CA GLU A 17 5.18 19.95 23.47
C GLU A 17 5.88 18.70 22.92
N LYS A 18 5.85 17.58 23.66
CA LYS A 18 6.43 16.30 23.20
C LYS A 18 5.64 15.66 22.06
N ASP A 19 4.32 15.88 22.01
CA ASP A 19 3.47 15.29 20.96
C ASP A 19 3.61 16.04 19.62
N GLY A 20 4.00 17.31 19.65
CA GLY A 20 4.33 18.10 18.46
C GLY A 20 5.62 17.64 17.77
N MET A 21 6.65 17.29 18.55
CA MET A 21 7.96 16.93 18.01
C MET A 21 7.98 15.57 17.30
N LEU A 22 7.21 14.59 17.81
CA LEU A 22 7.09 13.27 17.18
C LEU A 22 6.28 13.32 15.86
N ARG A 23 5.37 14.28 15.72
CA ARG A 23 4.62 14.48 14.47
C ARG A 23 5.45 15.17 13.38
N SER A 24 6.42 16.02 13.74
CA SER A 24 7.31 16.65 12.75
C SER A 24 8.34 15.68 12.15
N GLU A 25 8.88 14.73 12.92
CA GLU A 25 9.82 13.72 12.37
C GLU A 25 9.13 12.71 11.46
N ALA A 26 7.91 12.28 11.78
CA ALA A 26 7.14 11.37 10.93
C ALA A 26 6.73 12.01 9.58
N ALA A 27 6.50 13.33 9.56
CA ALA A 27 6.22 14.07 8.32
C ALA A 27 7.48 14.24 7.46
N ALA A 28 8.63 14.55 8.08
CA ALA A 28 9.91 14.72 7.37
C ALA A 28 10.34 13.43 6.64
N LEU A 29 10.15 12.26 7.25
CA LEU A 29 10.53 10.98 6.63
C LEU A 29 9.63 10.56 5.44
N SER A 30 8.47 11.20 5.26
CA SER A 30 7.53 10.90 4.17
C SER A 30 7.66 11.80 2.94
N ILE A 31 8.33 12.96 3.09
CA ILE A 31 8.50 13.95 2.01
C ILE A 31 9.81 13.72 1.25
N ASP A 32 10.84 13.15 1.89
CA ASP A 32 12.16 12.94 1.26
C ASP A 32 12.21 11.87 0.16
N PHE A 33 11.12 11.11 -0.07
CA PHE A 33 11.08 10.11 -1.15
C PHE A 33 10.47 10.62 -2.47
N VAL A 34 9.90 11.83 -2.49
CA VAL A 34 9.16 12.33 -3.68
C VAL A 34 9.87 13.48 -4.39
N ASP A 35 10.85 14.15 -3.77
CA ASP A 35 11.43 15.39 -4.32
C ASP A 35 12.87 15.28 -4.86
N ARG A 36 13.38 14.06 -5.07
CA ARG A 36 14.79 13.84 -5.48
C ARG A 36 15.04 13.79 -6.99
N ASP A 37 14.02 13.98 -7.82
CA ASP A 37 14.15 13.81 -9.28
C ASP A 37 14.13 15.13 -10.09
N ASN A 38 14.06 16.31 -9.46
CA ASN A 38 13.87 17.57 -10.20
C ASN A 38 15.03 18.59 -10.15
N HIS A 39 16.17 18.23 -9.58
CA HIS A 39 17.37 19.08 -9.60
C HIS A 39 18.56 18.29 -10.14
N HIS A 40 18.75 18.30 -11.46
CA HIS A 40 20.07 18.38 -12.12
C HIS A 40 19.91 18.23 -13.64
N GLN A 41 19.70 19.33 -14.35
CA GLN A 41 20.22 19.50 -15.71
C GLN A 41 20.28 20.99 -16.10
N HIS A 42 21.00 21.78 -15.31
CA HIS A 42 21.77 22.90 -15.85
C HIS A 42 23.13 22.32 -16.25
N GLN A 43 23.26 21.83 -17.48
CA GLN A 43 24.55 21.61 -18.10
C GLN A 43 24.75 22.70 -19.14
N SER A 44 25.67 23.58 -18.75
CA SER A 44 26.42 24.59 -19.47
C SER A 44 26.35 24.49 -20.99
N ALA A 45 25.83 25.58 -21.58
CA ALA A 45 26.17 26.01 -22.92
C ALA A 45 27.65 26.43 -22.89
N ASP A 46 28.48 25.76 -23.67
CA ASP A 46 29.73 26.26 -24.26
C ASP A 46 30.42 25.05 -24.91
N ASP A 47 30.14 24.84 -26.20
CA ASP A 47 31.00 24.17 -27.20
C ASP A 47 30.24 24.27 -28.54
N LEU A 48 30.47 25.34 -29.31
CA LEU A 48 31.45 25.46 -30.40
C LEU A 48 30.95 24.76 -31.69
N TYR A 49 30.76 25.61 -32.70
CA TYR A 49 30.26 25.38 -34.07
C TYR A 49 30.77 24.12 -34.80
N ASP A 50 29.87 23.48 -35.55
CA ASP A 50 30.05 22.97 -36.92
C ASP A 50 28.62 22.70 -37.47
N ASP A 51 28.11 23.60 -38.32
CA ASP A 51 28.08 23.51 -39.79
C ASP A 51 26.83 22.77 -40.29
N ASP A 52 25.86 23.60 -40.70
CA ASP A 52 24.93 23.49 -41.82
C ASP A 52 24.68 22.09 -42.40
N ASP A 53 23.51 21.53 -42.12
CA ASP A 53 22.64 20.97 -43.16
C ASP A 53 21.19 20.87 -42.65
N ASP A 54 20.29 21.23 -43.56
CA ASP A 54 18.85 21.40 -43.42
C ASP A 54 18.14 20.23 -42.74
N ASP A 55 17.51 20.48 -41.59
CA ASP A 55 16.36 19.70 -41.12
C ASP A 55 15.46 20.63 -40.29
N ASP A 56 14.51 21.28 -40.97
CA ASP A 56 13.38 22.02 -40.39
C ASP A 56 12.40 21.09 -39.63
N GLU A 57 12.92 20.20 -38.77
CA GLU A 57 12.07 19.47 -37.83
C GLU A 57 11.56 20.45 -36.77
N GLU A 58 10.30 20.85 -36.94
CA GLU A 58 9.63 21.78 -36.04
C GLU A 58 9.85 21.41 -34.56
N PRO A 59 10.19 22.39 -33.70
CA PRO A 59 10.50 22.17 -32.27
C PRO A 59 9.38 21.49 -31.47
N ILE A 60 8.18 21.40 -32.03
CA ILE A 60 7.01 20.73 -31.45
C ILE A 60 7.21 19.19 -31.37
N MET A 61 7.91 18.57 -32.32
CA MET A 61 8.10 17.11 -32.34
C MET A 61 9.08 16.59 -31.27
N ARG A 62 10.11 17.37 -30.90
CA ARG A 62 11.06 16.98 -29.84
C ARG A 62 10.43 16.98 -28.44
N SER A 63 9.49 17.88 -28.18
CA SER A 63 8.77 17.96 -26.89
C SER A 63 7.91 16.71 -26.62
N ILE A 64 7.24 16.18 -27.65
CA ILE A 64 6.35 15.02 -27.53
C ILE A 64 7.12 13.74 -27.18
N ARG A 65 8.31 13.54 -27.78
CA ARG A 65 9.10 12.31 -27.58
C ARG A 65 9.68 12.19 -26.16
N GLY A 66 10.08 13.31 -25.53
CA GLY A 66 10.60 13.34 -24.15
C GLY A 66 9.59 12.91 -23.08
N SER A 67 8.30 13.22 -23.28
CA SER A 67 7.22 12.91 -22.34
C SER A 67 6.95 11.39 -22.17
N SER A 68 7.16 10.61 -23.25
CA SER A 68 6.84 9.19 -23.28
C SER A 68 7.81 8.33 -22.43
N VAL A 69 9.10 8.71 -22.41
CA VAL A 69 10.14 7.97 -21.67
C VAL A 69 9.98 8.17 -20.16
N GLY A 70 9.67 9.39 -19.73
CA GLY A 70 9.40 9.71 -18.32
C GLY A 70 8.17 8.95 -17.80
N ALA A 71 7.07 8.95 -18.55
CA ALA A 71 5.84 8.24 -18.17
C ALA A 71 6.06 6.73 -18.03
N GLN A 72 6.83 6.10 -18.92
CA GLN A 72 7.15 4.68 -18.83
C GLN A 72 8.00 4.33 -17.61
N ARG A 73 8.99 5.16 -17.26
CA ARG A 73 9.82 4.97 -16.05
C ARG A 73 8.98 5.08 -14.78
N ALA A 74 8.13 6.10 -14.69
CA ALA A 74 7.23 6.28 -13.56
C ALA A 74 6.26 5.09 -13.40
N ALA A 75 5.71 4.57 -14.50
CA ALA A 75 4.84 3.40 -14.49
C ALA A 75 5.56 2.14 -14.01
N ARG A 76 6.80 1.92 -14.44
CA ARG A 76 7.63 0.79 -13.98
C ARG A 76 7.92 0.88 -12.47
N LEU A 77 8.29 2.06 -11.97
CA LEU A 77 8.57 2.28 -10.56
C LEU A 77 7.34 2.03 -9.68
N ARG A 78 6.16 2.51 -10.10
CA ARG A 78 4.90 2.25 -9.38
C ARG A 78 4.60 0.74 -9.32
N ARG A 79 4.80 0.01 -10.42
CA ARG A 79 4.60 -1.44 -10.46
C ARG A 79 5.54 -2.19 -9.51
N THR A 80 6.84 -1.85 -9.50
CA THR A 80 7.80 -2.51 -8.61
C THR A 80 7.53 -2.20 -7.14
N ILE A 81 7.14 -0.96 -6.81
CA ILE A 81 6.73 -0.59 -5.45
C ILE A 81 5.49 -1.38 -5.01
N THR A 82 4.45 -1.44 -5.84
CA THR A 82 3.23 -2.21 -5.55
C THR A 82 3.55 -3.68 -5.35
N LEU A 83 4.33 -4.29 -6.25
CA LEU A 83 4.71 -5.71 -6.14
C LEU A 83 5.47 -6.00 -4.84
N ARG A 84 6.47 -5.17 -4.50
CA ARG A 84 7.25 -5.32 -3.27
C ARG A 84 6.36 -5.24 -2.03
N ARG A 85 5.41 -4.30 -2.02
CA ARG A 85 4.42 -4.16 -0.93
C ARG A 85 3.53 -5.40 -0.83
N THR A 86 3.01 -5.88 -1.95
CA THR A 86 2.18 -7.11 -1.98
C THR A 86 2.95 -8.29 -1.38
N ILE A 87 4.18 -8.54 -1.82
CA ILE A 87 5.01 -9.64 -1.30
C ILE A 87 5.23 -9.51 0.22
N MET A 88 5.59 -8.31 0.68
CA MET A 88 5.81 -8.05 2.10
C MET A 88 4.54 -8.30 2.93
N PHE A 89 3.38 -7.82 2.47
CA PHE A 89 2.12 -8.05 3.16
C PHE A 89 1.66 -9.51 3.10
N THR A 90 1.88 -10.21 1.98
CA THR A 90 1.59 -11.64 1.87
C THR A 90 2.38 -12.43 2.91
N ALA A 91 3.69 -12.17 3.01
CA ALA A 91 4.53 -12.82 4.01
C ALA A 91 4.10 -12.49 5.45
N LEU A 92 3.69 -11.24 5.71
CA LEU A 92 3.18 -10.83 7.01
C LEU A 92 1.87 -11.54 7.37
N PHE A 93 0.88 -11.54 6.48
CA PHE A 93 -0.40 -12.21 6.71
C PHE A 93 -0.21 -13.71 6.87
N GLU A 94 0.63 -14.33 6.03
CA GLU A 94 0.95 -15.76 6.13
C GLU A 94 1.63 -16.10 7.46
N GLY A 95 2.56 -15.26 7.91
CA GLY A 95 3.21 -15.44 9.21
C GLY A 95 2.22 -15.37 10.36
N VAL A 96 1.28 -14.41 10.31
CA VAL A 96 0.23 -14.25 11.34
C VAL A 96 -0.75 -15.42 11.29
N THR A 97 -1.21 -15.86 10.12
CA THR A 97 -2.14 -17.00 9.98
C THR A 97 -1.47 -18.30 10.44
N CYS A 98 -0.22 -18.55 10.05
CA CYS A 98 0.57 -19.68 10.53
C CYS A 98 0.74 -19.66 12.05
N PHE A 99 1.08 -18.51 12.63
CA PHE A 99 1.23 -18.37 14.07
C PHE A 99 -0.08 -18.64 14.81
N MET A 100 -1.20 -18.09 14.33
CA MET A 100 -2.52 -18.35 14.90
C MET A 100 -2.91 -19.83 14.78
N ARG A 101 -2.67 -20.44 13.61
CA ARG A 101 -3.03 -21.83 13.33
C ARG A 101 -2.20 -22.82 14.15
N PHE A 102 -0.88 -22.72 14.09
CA PHE A 102 0.04 -23.71 14.67
C PHE A 102 0.54 -23.31 16.06
N GLY A 103 0.68 -22.01 16.33
CA GLY A 103 1.12 -21.51 17.63
C GLY A 103 -0.01 -21.49 18.67
N LEU A 104 -1.21 -21.04 18.27
CA LEU A 104 -2.38 -21.00 19.16
C LEU A 104 -3.33 -22.20 18.99
N GLY A 105 -3.08 -23.05 17.98
CA GLY A 105 -3.93 -24.21 17.70
C GLY A 105 -5.33 -23.84 17.22
N LEU A 106 -5.53 -22.64 16.68
CA LEU A 106 -6.85 -22.17 16.23
C LEU A 106 -7.29 -22.94 15.00
N GLN A 107 -8.50 -23.48 15.04
CA GLN A 107 -9.11 -24.18 13.92
C GLN A 107 -10.35 -23.43 13.49
N SER A 108 -10.35 -22.89 12.26
CA SER A 108 -11.50 -22.09 11.78
C SER A 108 -12.80 -22.90 11.89
N THR A 109 -12.78 -24.20 11.58
CA THR A 109 -13.97 -25.06 11.65
C THR A 109 -14.56 -25.14 13.06
N ARG A 110 -13.72 -25.29 14.09
CA ARG A 110 -14.18 -25.42 15.47
C ARG A 110 -14.60 -24.06 16.03
N ASP A 111 -13.73 -23.06 15.86
CA ASP A 111 -13.82 -21.79 16.58
C ASP A 111 -14.78 -20.81 15.90
N THR A 112 -15.10 -21.00 14.60
CA THR A 112 -16.06 -20.16 13.86
C THR A 112 -17.36 -20.88 13.50
N SER A 113 -17.57 -22.10 13.98
CA SER A 113 -18.81 -22.88 13.73
C SER A 113 -20.09 -22.12 14.10
N SER A 114 -20.04 -21.26 15.12
CA SER A 114 -21.19 -20.42 15.50
C SER A 114 -21.55 -19.36 14.46
N LEU A 115 -20.58 -18.93 13.63
CA LEU A 115 -20.82 -17.98 12.54
C LEU A 115 -21.54 -18.63 11.36
N ALA A 116 -21.46 -19.96 11.20
CA ALA A 116 -22.12 -20.68 10.11
C ALA A 116 -23.63 -20.39 10.04
N LYS A 117 -24.29 -20.18 11.19
CA LYS A 117 -25.71 -19.83 11.25
C LYS A 117 -26.03 -18.47 10.61
N TYR A 118 -25.10 -17.52 10.73
CA TYR A 118 -25.26 -16.16 10.20
C TYR A 118 -24.82 -16.05 8.74
N THR A 119 -23.87 -16.87 8.32
CA THR A 119 -23.34 -16.88 6.94
C THR A 119 -24.05 -17.87 6.02
N GLY A 120 -25.09 -18.56 6.51
CA GLY A 120 -25.80 -19.58 5.73
C GLY A 120 -24.93 -20.80 5.41
N GLY A 121 -23.99 -21.13 6.29
CA GLY A 121 -23.04 -22.24 6.10
C GLY A 121 -21.80 -21.88 5.30
N LEU A 122 -21.64 -20.62 4.85
CA LEU A 122 -20.42 -20.21 4.14
C LEU A 122 -19.24 -20.04 5.12
N ARG A 123 -18.12 -20.68 4.84
CA ARG A 123 -16.87 -20.46 5.61
C ARG A 123 -16.24 -19.15 5.23
N ILE A 124 -15.89 -18.32 6.22
CA ILE A 124 -15.25 -17.03 5.96
C ILE A 124 -13.74 -17.26 5.79
N HIS A 125 -13.28 -17.15 4.54
CA HIS A 125 -11.86 -17.06 4.22
C HIS A 125 -11.43 -15.59 4.20
N HIS A 126 -10.23 -15.28 4.72
CA HIS A 126 -9.71 -13.90 4.61
C HIS A 126 -9.44 -13.51 3.16
N GLY A 127 -9.30 -14.49 2.26
CA GLY A 127 -9.30 -14.28 0.81
C GLY A 127 -10.53 -13.54 0.28
N TYR A 128 -11.72 -13.73 0.88
CA TYR A 128 -12.94 -13.03 0.46
C TYR A 128 -12.86 -11.53 0.72
N LEU A 129 -12.34 -11.14 1.88
CA LEU A 129 -12.09 -9.74 2.19
C LEU A 129 -11.04 -9.14 1.24
N GLY A 130 -10.03 -9.94 0.88
CA GLY A 130 -9.04 -9.58 -0.13
C GLY A 130 -9.66 -9.28 -1.50
N ILE A 131 -10.59 -10.13 -1.97
CA ILE A 131 -11.32 -9.94 -3.24
C ILE A 131 -12.13 -8.64 -3.22
N VAL A 132 -12.90 -8.41 -2.15
CA VAL A 132 -13.69 -7.18 -2.00
C VAL A 132 -12.77 -5.95 -2.02
N LEU A 133 -11.68 -5.97 -1.25
CA LEU A 133 -10.76 -4.85 -1.14
C LEU A 133 -10.04 -4.54 -2.46
N ALA A 134 -9.55 -5.58 -3.15
CA ALA A 134 -8.90 -5.44 -4.45
C ALA A 134 -9.87 -4.92 -5.52
N THR A 135 -11.12 -5.41 -5.52
CA THR A 135 -12.16 -5.01 -6.49
C THR A 135 -12.58 -3.56 -6.26
N VAL A 136 -12.89 -3.18 -5.02
CA VAL A 136 -13.24 -1.80 -4.67
C VAL A 136 -12.09 -0.86 -5.03
N SER A 137 -10.84 -1.24 -4.71
CA SER A 137 -9.68 -0.43 -5.06
C SER A 137 -9.50 -0.30 -6.58
N TYR A 138 -9.77 -1.34 -7.35
CA TYR A 138 -9.67 -1.32 -8.82
C TYR A 138 -10.73 -0.42 -9.44
N LEU A 139 -12.00 -0.59 -9.06
CA LEU A 139 -13.11 0.20 -9.57
C LEU A 139 -12.96 1.68 -9.23
N TRP A 140 -12.46 1.99 -8.02
CA TRP A 140 -12.23 3.38 -7.62
C TRP A 140 -11.08 4.06 -8.38
N CYS A 141 -10.07 3.30 -8.80
CA CYS A 141 -8.98 3.81 -9.64
C CYS A 141 -9.44 4.09 -11.08
N GLN A 142 -10.39 3.32 -11.61
CA GLN A 142 -10.88 3.49 -12.97
C GLN A 142 -11.63 4.82 -13.15
N ASP A 143 -12.46 5.20 -12.18
CA ASP A 143 -13.32 6.39 -12.27
C ASP A 143 -12.52 7.71 -12.26
N ARG A 144 -11.40 7.73 -11.53
CA ARG A 144 -10.52 8.91 -11.42
C ARG A 144 -9.64 9.16 -12.65
N SER A 145 -9.51 8.19 -13.55
CA SER A 145 -8.72 8.36 -14.78
C SER A 145 -9.45 9.19 -15.84
N THR A 146 -10.78 9.34 -15.71
CA THR A 146 -11.64 10.02 -16.70
C THR A 146 -11.98 11.45 -16.28
N THR A 147 -12.09 11.69 -14.98
CA THR A 147 -12.34 13.02 -14.43
C THR A 147 -11.00 13.67 -14.11
N GLY A 148 -10.54 14.61 -14.94
CA GLY A 148 -9.32 15.42 -14.76
C GLY A 148 -9.31 16.32 -13.51
N SER A 149 -10.09 15.99 -12.49
CA SER A 149 -10.01 16.59 -11.16
C SER A 149 -8.68 16.17 -10.53
N SER A 150 -7.75 17.12 -10.49
CA SER A 150 -6.58 17.15 -9.61
C SER A 150 -7.03 17.19 -8.14
N SER A 151 -7.69 16.15 -7.67
CA SER A 151 -8.07 16.00 -6.27
C SER A 151 -6.91 15.33 -5.54
N SER A 152 -6.10 16.21 -4.96
CA SER A 152 -5.02 15.95 -4.03
C SER A 152 -5.29 14.76 -3.08
N SER A 153 -4.28 13.90 -2.96
CA SER A 153 -3.94 13.16 -1.73
C SER A 153 -4.98 12.20 -1.15
N ASN A 154 -5.43 11.22 -1.94
CA ASN A 154 -6.01 10.01 -1.34
C ASN A 154 -5.00 8.85 -1.39
N HIS A 155 -3.89 8.93 -0.67
CA HIS A 155 -2.84 7.90 -0.68
C HIS A 155 -3.33 6.49 -0.29
N ILE A 156 -4.51 6.38 0.33
CA ILE A 156 -5.14 5.13 0.76
C ILE A 156 -5.32 4.11 -0.39
N HIS A 157 -5.72 4.53 -1.59
CA HIS A 157 -5.94 3.57 -2.70
C HIS A 157 -4.65 2.87 -3.15
N LEU A 158 -3.49 3.53 -2.97
CA LEU A 158 -2.17 2.94 -3.28
C LEU A 158 -1.78 1.81 -2.33
N TRP A 159 -2.46 1.71 -1.18
CA TRP A 159 -2.25 0.65 -0.18
C TRP A 159 -3.34 -0.41 -0.25
N MET A 160 -4.60 -0.02 -0.51
CA MET A 160 -5.74 -0.95 -0.56
C MET A 160 -5.54 -2.07 -1.56
N PHE A 161 -5.09 -1.76 -2.79
CA PHE A 161 -4.87 -2.79 -3.81
C PHE A 161 -3.80 -3.81 -3.42
N PRO A 162 -2.54 -3.41 -3.06
CA PRO A 162 -1.55 -4.38 -2.60
C PRO A 162 -1.98 -5.20 -1.39
N VAL A 163 -2.68 -4.59 -0.41
CA VAL A 163 -3.20 -5.31 0.76
C VAL A 163 -4.27 -6.34 0.36
N GLY A 164 -5.19 -5.97 -0.55
CA GLY A 164 -6.22 -6.88 -1.05
C GLY A 164 -5.62 -8.07 -1.79
N CYS A 165 -4.68 -7.82 -2.71
CA CYS A 165 -3.94 -8.89 -3.38
C CYS A 165 -3.16 -9.76 -2.38
N ALA A 166 -2.55 -9.16 -1.38
CA ALA A 166 -1.77 -9.88 -0.38
C ALA A 166 -2.62 -10.85 0.44
N LEU A 167 -3.84 -10.44 0.83
CA LEU A 167 -4.80 -11.30 1.53
C LEU A 167 -5.22 -12.50 0.68
N ILE A 168 -5.54 -12.29 -0.61
CA ILE A 168 -5.91 -13.37 -1.54
C ILE A 168 -4.76 -14.36 -1.68
N ILE A 169 -3.56 -13.86 -1.98
CA ILE A 169 -2.39 -14.71 -2.21
C ILE A 169 -2.02 -15.46 -0.92
N SER A 170 -2.07 -14.82 0.25
CA SER A 170 -1.80 -15.49 1.52
C SER A 170 -2.85 -16.56 1.81
N ASP A 171 -4.14 -16.31 1.60
CA ASP A 171 -5.19 -17.34 1.77
C ASP A 171 -4.91 -18.59 0.92
N LEU A 172 -4.55 -18.40 -0.35
CA LEU A 172 -4.20 -19.49 -1.25
C LEU A 172 -2.93 -20.22 -0.80
N ILE A 173 -1.86 -19.49 -0.44
CA ILE A 173 -0.62 -20.10 0.05
C ILE A 173 -0.89 -20.90 1.33
N HIS A 174 -1.65 -20.34 2.26
CA HIS A 174 -1.95 -20.99 3.52
C HIS A 174 -2.67 -22.32 3.31
N HIS A 175 -3.74 -22.33 2.52
CA HIS A 175 -4.53 -23.54 2.29
C HIS A 175 -3.80 -24.56 1.39
N PHE A 176 -3.26 -24.12 0.24
CA PHE A 176 -2.73 -25.04 -0.77
C PHE A 176 -1.27 -25.42 -0.58
N ILE A 177 -0.48 -24.60 0.11
CA ILE A 177 0.94 -24.87 0.31
C ILE A 177 1.19 -25.25 1.77
N VAL A 178 0.88 -24.37 2.72
CA VAL A 178 1.27 -24.58 4.12
C VAL A 178 0.46 -25.69 4.77
N LEU A 179 -0.87 -25.61 4.69
CA LEU A 179 -1.75 -26.58 5.31
C LEU A 179 -1.60 -27.93 4.61
N TYR A 180 -1.59 -27.95 3.28
CA TYR A 180 -1.29 -29.17 2.53
C TYR A 180 0.03 -29.83 2.92
N ALA A 181 1.13 -29.08 3.04
CA ALA A 181 2.43 -29.63 3.41
C ALA A 181 2.49 -30.15 4.85
N THR A 182 1.69 -29.59 5.75
CA THR A 182 1.74 -29.92 7.19
C THR A 182 0.70 -30.97 7.61
N THR A 183 -0.52 -30.92 7.07
CA THR A 183 -1.62 -31.81 7.44
C THR A 183 -1.99 -32.81 6.34
N GLY A 184 -1.47 -32.66 5.12
CA GLY A 184 -1.81 -33.51 3.97
C GLY A 184 -3.17 -33.21 3.33
N ASP A 185 -3.89 -32.20 3.82
CA ASP A 185 -5.23 -31.81 3.39
C ASP A 185 -5.32 -30.27 3.36
N PRO A 186 -5.69 -29.64 2.23
CA PRO A 186 -5.80 -28.19 2.13
C PRO A 186 -6.96 -27.58 2.92
N GLN A 187 -7.92 -28.38 3.42
CA GLN A 187 -9.11 -27.95 4.17
C GLN A 187 -9.81 -26.72 3.56
N PHE A 188 -9.85 -26.65 2.23
CA PHE A 188 -10.45 -25.54 1.49
C PHE A 188 -11.93 -25.81 1.24
N ASP A 189 -12.70 -25.94 2.32
CA ASP A 189 -14.15 -26.13 2.22
C ASP A 189 -14.85 -24.77 2.13
N LEU A 190 -15.53 -24.51 1.02
CA LEU A 190 -16.33 -23.29 0.85
C LEU A 190 -17.52 -23.24 1.82
N VAL A 191 -18.04 -24.40 2.20
CA VAL A 191 -19.23 -24.58 3.03
C VAL A 191 -18.86 -25.42 4.25
N TYR A 192 -19.42 -25.12 5.42
CA TYR A 192 -19.28 -26.01 6.59
C TYR A 192 -19.95 -27.36 6.27
N PRO A 193 -19.28 -28.51 6.50
CA PRO A 193 -19.90 -29.82 6.33
C PRO A 193 -21.02 -29.99 7.37
N ASP A 194 -22.08 -30.70 6.96
CA ASP A 194 -23.25 -31.02 7.78
C ASP A 194 -22.92 -31.91 8.99
#